data_AF-A0A9D2IV15-F1
#
_entry.id   AF-A0A9D2IV15-F1
#
_cell.length_a   1.000
_cell.length_b   1.000
_cell.length_c   1.000
_cell.angle_alpha   90.00
_cell.angle_beta   90.00
_cell.angle_gamma   90.00
#
_symmetry.space_group_name_H-M   'P 1'
#
loop_
_entity.id
_entity.type
_entity.pdbx_description
1 polymer ?
#
loop_
_entity_poly.entity_id
_entity_poly.type
_entity_poly.pdbx_seq_one_letter_code
_entity_poly.pdbx_strand_id
1 'polypeptide(L)'
;MGIFDKLFHGNAEKRAQRQWEYMWRLWAEGALPSPYQELLTYDSEMQDGGHLQFFLNSEIRAYNMFSVMAQLKEVLPEGLADNVANAYRAYCRLGVDVNDDNSIAEALEEAPLVSYDSYYFEHEEELIDLLEAYAAAL
;
A
#
# COMPACT_ATOMS: atom_id res chain seq x y z
N MET A 1 -24.55 -19.49 23.87
CA MET A 1 -23.69 -18.30 23.61
C MET A 1 -23.89 -17.33 24.75
N GLY A 2 -22.90 -17.24 25.63
CA GLY A 2 -23.02 -16.59 26.93
C GLY A 2 -22.70 -15.09 26.87
N ILE A 3 -23.13 -14.35 27.88
CA ILE A 3 -22.86 -12.91 28.07
C ILE A 3 -21.33 -12.64 28.08
N PHE A 4 -20.54 -13.63 28.49
CA PHE A 4 -19.08 -13.61 28.44
C PHE A 4 -18.52 -13.55 27.02
N ASP A 5 -19.08 -14.27 26.03
CA ASP A 5 -18.61 -14.23 24.65
C ASP A 5 -18.68 -12.80 24.07
N LYS A 6 -19.77 -12.07 24.38
CA LYS A 6 -19.96 -10.68 23.91
C LYS A 6 -19.00 -9.68 24.57
N LEU A 7 -18.65 -9.88 25.85
CA LEU A 7 -17.72 -9.01 26.58
C LEU A 7 -16.27 -9.19 26.12
N PHE A 8 -15.86 -10.41 25.78
CA PHE A 8 -14.51 -10.68 25.28
C PHE A 8 -14.34 -10.32 23.80
N HIS A 9 -15.33 -10.58 22.94
CA HIS A 9 -15.29 -10.14 21.53
C HIS A 9 -15.18 -8.62 21.42
N GLY A 10 -16.03 -7.87 22.15
CA GLY A 10 -15.99 -6.41 22.10
C GLY A 10 -14.72 -5.78 22.69
N ASN A 11 -13.98 -6.49 23.54
CA ASN A 11 -12.69 -6.02 24.05
C ASN A 11 -11.52 -6.37 23.12
N ALA A 12 -11.58 -7.52 22.45
CA ALA A 12 -10.59 -7.93 21.46
C ALA A 12 -10.65 -7.04 20.22
N GLU A 13 -11.83 -6.80 19.66
CA GLU A 13 -12.04 -5.89 18.52
C GLU A 13 -11.55 -4.47 18.84
N LYS A 14 -11.86 -3.94 20.02
CA LYS A 14 -11.36 -2.63 20.47
C LYS A 14 -9.85 -2.58 20.66
N ARG A 15 -9.20 -3.72 20.93
CA ARG A 15 -7.74 -3.78 21.04
C ARG A 15 -7.13 -3.80 19.65
N ALA A 16 -7.63 -4.64 18.76
CA ALA A 16 -7.21 -4.71 17.37
C ALA A 16 -7.33 -3.34 16.69
N GLN A 17 -8.47 -2.66 16.84
CA GLN A 17 -8.68 -1.31 16.32
C GLN A 17 -7.65 -0.31 16.85
N ARG A 18 -7.32 -0.35 18.15
CA ARG A 18 -6.31 0.55 18.74
C ARG A 18 -4.90 0.26 18.23
N GLN A 19 -4.57 -1.01 18.00
CA GLN A 19 -3.29 -1.41 17.43
C GLN A 19 -3.18 -0.98 15.96
N TRP A 20 -4.27 -1.15 15.19
CA TRP A 20 -4.40 -0.65 13.83
C TRP A 20 -4.18 0.87 13.74
N GLU A 21 -4.91 1.65 14.55
CA GLU A 21 -4.76 3.10 14.63
C GLU A 21 -3.33 3.50 15.06
N TYR A 22 -2.72 2.75 15.98
CA TYR A 22 -1.36 3.02 16.42
C TYR A 22 -0.32 2.80 15.32
N MET A 23 -0.46 1.72 14.54
CA MET A 23 0.37 1.44 13.37
C MET A 23 0.32 2.59 12.36
N TRP A 24 -0.88 3.03 11.98
CA TRP A 24 -1.07 4.16 11.05
C TRP A 24 -0.50 5.47 11.59
N ARG A 25 -0.59 5.70 12.91
CA ARG A 25 0.06 6.85 13.53
C ARG A 25 1.58 6.78 13.43
N LEU A 26 2.19 5.64 13.72
CA LEU A 26 3.64 5.47 13.60
C LEU A 26 4.11 5.64 12.15
N TRP A 27 3.34 5.16 11.18
CA TRP A 27 3.62 5.38 9.75
C TRP A 27 3.61 6.87 9.40
N ALA A 28 2.58 7.61 9.83
CA ALA A 28 2.48 9.05 9.59
C ALA A 28 3.61 9.85 10.26
N GLU A 29 4.18 9.33 11.36
CA GLU A 29 5.33 9.90 12.05
C GLU A 29 6.69 9.47 11.42
N GLY A 30 6.69 8.59 10.41
CA GLY A 30 7.90 8.03 9.81
C GLY A 30 8.68 7.13 10.77
N ALA A 31 8.00 6.55 11.76
CA ALA A 31 8.60 5.82 12.88
C ALA A 31 8.55 4.29 12.71
N LEU A 32 7.96 3.78 11.63
CA LEU A 32 7.96 2.35 11.36
C LEU A 32 9.29 1.92 10.73
N PRO A 33 9.81 0.74 11.09
CA PRO A 33 10.93 0.16 10.38
C PRO A 33 10.50 -0.30 8.98
N SER A 34 11.41 -0.23 8.01
CA SER A 34 11.27 -0.96 6.75
C SER A 34 11.15 -2.47 7.04
N PRO A 35 10.35 -3.22 6.27
CA PRO A 35 9.63 -2.80 5.05
C PRO A 35 8.24 -2.20 5.31
N TYR A 36 7.81 -2.06 6.57
CA TYR A 36 6.42 -1.68 6.90
C TYR A 36 6.12 -0.20 6.67
N GLN A 37 7.14 0.66 6.72
CA GLN A 37 6.98 2.06 6.31
C GLN A 37 6.61 2.15 4.82
N GLU A 38 7.30 1.40 3.96
CA GLU A 38 7.06 1.36 2.52
C GLU A 38 5.74 0.68 2.18
N LEU A 39 5.39 -0.40 2.89
CA LEU A 39 4.14 -1.12 2.67
C LEU A 39 2.90 -0.25 2.96
N LEU A 40 2.89 0.48 4.08
CA LEU A 40 1.77 1.37 4.42
C LEU A 40 1.70 2.58 3.50
N THR A 41 2.85 3.07 3.02
CA THR A 41 2.85 4.08 1.95
C THR A 41 2.26 3.50 0.67
N TYR A 42 2.61 2.27 0.29
CA TYR A 42 2.04 1.63 -0.89
C TYR A 42 0.51 1.47 -0.78
N ASP A 43 0.01 0.90 0.33
CA ASP A 43 -1.44 0.78 0.55
C ASP A 43 -2.14 2.15 0.51
N SER A 44 -1.61 3.16 1.21
CA SER A 44 -2.17 4.53 1.18
C SER A 44 -2.30 5.09 -0.23
N GLU A 45 -1.26 4.99 -1.06
CA GLU A 45 -1.29 5.52 -2.43
C GLU A 45 -2.22 4.69 -3.34
N MET A 46 -2.31 3.38 -3.11
CA MET A 46 -3.25 2.52 -3.83
C MET A 46 -4.70 2.93 -3.56
N GLN A 47 -5.05 3.23 -2.30
CA GLN A 47 -6.38 3.72 -1.94
C GLN A 47 -6.68 5.11 -2.50
N ASP A 48 -5.68 5.98 -2.60
CA ASP A 48 -5.86 7.36 -3.07
C ASP A 48 -5.96 7.47 -4.61
N GLY A 49 -5.23 6.63 -5.35
CA GLY A 49 -5.22 6.73 -6.82
C GLY A 49 -4.52 5.60 -7.57
N GLY A 50 -4.33 4.44 -6.94
CA GLY A 50 -3.74 3.27 -7.58
C GLY A 50 -2.24 3.37 -7.87
N HIS A 51 -1.76 2.49 -8.75
CA HIS A 51 -0.32 2.38 -9.05
C HIS A 51 0.25 3.64 -9.67
N LEU A 52 -0.53 4.35 -10.50
CA LEU A 52 -0.04 5.57 -11.13
C LEU A 52 0.20 6.67 -10.08
N GLN A 53 -0.71 6.83 -9.11
CA GLN A 53 -0.53 7.71 -7.96
C GLN A 53 0.75 7.34 -7.18
N PHE A 54 0.91 6.06 -6.84
CA PHE A 54 2.10 5.57 -6.14
C PHE A 54 3.41 5.88 -6.87
N PHE A 55 3.48 5.66 -8.19
CA PHE A 55 4.70 5.93 -8.97
C PHE A 55 4.95 7.42 -9.23
N LEU A 56 3.90 8.24 -9.23
CA LEU A 56 4.00 9.69 -9.40
C LEU A 56 4.25 10.43 -8.08
N ASN A 57 4.09 9.79 -6.93
CA ASN A 57 4.33 10.41 -5.63
C ASN A 57 5.77 10.96 -5.54
N SER A 58 5.88 12.27 -5.32
CA SER A 58 7.15 12.99 -5.35
C SER A 58 8.10 12.61 -4.20
N GLU A 59 7.55 12.27 -3.03
CA GLU A 59 8.33 11.82 -1.88
C GLU A 59 8.93 10.45 -2.16
N ILE A 60 8.12 9.51 -2.67
CA ILE A 60 8.58 8.17 -3.05
C ILE A 60 9.63 8.24 -4.15
N ARG A 61 9.43 9.11 -5.16
CA ARG A 61 10.42 9.33 -6.24
C ARG A 61 11.70 10.02 -5.76
N ALA A 62 11.65 10.77 -4.67
CA ALA A 62 12.86 11.33 -4.05
C ALA A 62 13.73 10.23 -3.42
N TYR A 63 13.11 9.10 -3.05
CA TYR A 63 13.83 7.86 -2.72
C TYR A 63 14.16 7.05 -3.97
N ASN A 64 15.04 6.06 -3.79
CA ASN A 64 15.31 5.10 -4.84
C ASN A 64 14.12 4.13 -4.97
N MET A 65 13.32 4.29 -6.03
CA MET A 65 12.19 3.40 -6.33
C MET A 65 12.59 1.91 -6.35
N PHE A 66 13.80 1.55 -6.81
CA PHE A 66 14.25 0.16 -6.75
C PHE A 66 14.40 -0.35 -5.33
N SER A 67 14.78 0.51 -4.38
CA SER A 67 14.85 0.16 -2.96
C SER A 67 13.45 -0.04 -2.38
N VAL A 68 12.50 0.85 -2.69
CA VAL A 68 11.09 0.72 -2.28
C VAL A 68 10.50 -0.60 -2.81
N MET A 69 10.69 -0.87 -4.11
CA MET A 69 10.22 -2.11 -4.74
C MET A 69 10.88 -3.36 -4.14
N ALA A 70 12.13 -3.27 -3.69
CA ALA A 70 12.80 -4.38 -2.99
C ALA A 70 12.18 -4.63 -1.61
N GLN A 71 11.91 -3.57 -0.83
CA GLN A 71 11.23 -3.68 0.47
C GLN A 71 9.83 -4.26 0.31
N LEU A 72 9.06 -3.78 -0.66
CA LEU A 72 7.73 -4.32 -0.97
C LEU A 72 7.80 -5.82 -1.33
N LYS A 73 8.79 -6.23 -2.12
CA LYS A 73 8.99 -7.64 -2.48
C LYS A 73 9.33 -8.53 -1.27
N GLU A 74 9.96 -7.99 -0.23
CA GLU A 74 10.29 -8.76 0.98
C GLU A 74 9.06 -9.09 1.84
N VAL A 75 8.01 -8.26 1.77
CA VAL A 75 6.85 -8.34 2.67
C VAL A 75 5.56 -8.73 1.96
N LEU A 76 5.34 -8.30 0.71
CA LEU A 76 4.10 -8.57 -0.01
C LEU A 76 3.94 -10.06 -0.32
N PRO A 77 2.69 -10.57 -0.33
CA PRO A 77 2.36 -11.83 -0.98
C PRO A 77 2.90 -11.88 -2.42
N GLU A 78 3.33 -13.06 -2.88
CA GLU A 78 4.02 -13.23 -4.17
C GLU A 78 3.24 -12.63 -5.34
N GLY A 79 1.92 -12.83 -5.39
CA GLY A 79 1.05 -12.27 -6.42
C GLY A 79 1.05 -10.74 -6.45
N LEU A 80 0.88 -10.10 -5.30
CA LEU A 80 0.92 -8.64 -5.17
C LEU A 80 2.31 -8.07 -5.47
N ALA A 81 3.38 -8.74 -5.02
CA ALA A 81 4.76 -8.36 -5.30
C ALA A 81 5.07 -8.38 -6.81
N ASP A 82 4.63 -9.42 -7.52
CA ASP A 82 4.76 -9.51 -8.97
C ASP A 82 3.89 -8.49 -9.70
N ASN A 83 2.68 -8.24 -9.18
CA ASN A 83 1.75 -7.25 -9.75
C ASN A 83 2.36 -5.85 -9.73
N VAL A 84 2.82 -5.36 -8.57
CA VAL A 84 3.43 -4.02 -8.46
C VAL A 84 4.71 -3.92 -9.30
N ALA A 85 5.51 -4.99 -9.40
CA ALA A 85 6.69 -5.01 -10.25
C ALA A 85 6.35 -4.92 -11.75
N ASN A 86 5.28 -5.58 -12.19
CA ASN A 86 4.81 -5.50 -13.57
C ASN A 86 4.14 -4.15 -13.87
N ALA A 87 3.38 -3.60 -12.92
CA ALA A 87 2.84 -2.25 -13.00
C ALA A 87 3.95 -1.21 -13.17
N TYR A 88 5.05 -1.32 -12.40
CA TYR A 88 6.19 -0.42 -12.53
C TYR A 88 6.85 -0.51 -13.91
N ARG A 89 7.02 -1.72 -14.45
CA ARG A 89 7.53 -1.91 -15.82
C ARG A 89 6.62 -1.30 -16.87
N ALA A 90 5.30 -1.40 -16.70
CA ALA A 90 4.33 -0.77 -17.58
C ALA A 90 4.43 0.76 -17.49
N TYR A 91 4.45 1.30 -16.27
CA TYR A 91 4.66 2.73 -15.99
C TYR A 91 5.91 3.28 -16.68
N CYS A 92 7.05 2.61 -16.57
CA CYS A 92 8.28 3.06 -17.24
C CYS A 92 8.17 3.14 -18.77
N ARG A 93 7.28 2.36 -19.39
CA ARG A 93 7.05 2.39 -20.85
C ARG A 93 6.13 3.52 -21.30
N LEU A 94 5.32 4.07 -20.39
CA LEU A 94 4.45 5.20 -20.69
C LEU A 94 5.27 6.46 -20.98
N GLY A 95 6.46 6.59 -20.37
CA GLY A 95 7.33 7.74 -20.59
C GLY A 95 6.72 9.06 -20.09
N VAL A 96 5.90 9.00 -19.02
CA VAL A 96 5.28 10.17 -18.40
C VAL A 96 6.35 11.19 -18.00
N ASP A 97 6.25 12.41 -18.51
CA ASP A 97 7.08 13.51 -18.04
C ASP A 97 6.52 14.03 -16.73
N VAL A 98 7.18 13.65 -15.64
CA VAL A 98 6.79 13.98 -14.27
C VAL A 98 6.87 15.48 -13.94
N ASN A 99 7.38 16.30 -14.85
CA ASN A 99 7.44 17.77 -14.72
C ASN A 99 6.46 18.49 -15.67
N ASP A 100 5.67 17.76 -16.45
CA ASP A 100 4.62 18.30 -17.31
C ASP A 100 3.25 17.83 -16.83
N ASP A 101 2.48 18.77 -16.26
CA ASP A 101 1.14 18.50 -15.75
C ASP A 101 0.20 17.93 -16.81
N ASN A 102 0.38 18.28 -18.10
CA ASN A 102 -0.44 17.72 -19.17
C ASN A 102 -0.10 16.25 -19.42
N SER A 103 1.19 15.89 -19.41
CA SER A 103 1.64 14.50 -19.55
C SER A 103 1.10 13.62 -18.40
N ILE A 104 1.10 14.16 -17.19
CA ILE A 104 0.51 13.49 -16.02
C ILE A 104 -1.01 13.36 -16.17
N ALA A 105 -1.70 14.44 -16.56
CA ALA A 105 -3.15 14.43 -16.73
C ALA A 105 -3.61 13.42 -17.79
N GLU A 106 -2.90 13.34 -18.92
CA GLU A 106 -3.17 12.35 -19.98
C GLU A 106 -3.01 10.93 -19.46
N ALA A 107 -1.91 10.63 -18.74
CA ALA A 107 -1.71 9.31 -18.15
C ALA A 107 -2.78 8.94 -17.11
N LEU A 108 -3.27 9.92 -16.33
CA LEU A 108 -4.36 9.70 -15.38
C LEU A 108 -5.70 9.42 -16.09
N GLU A 109 -5.99 10.12 -17.19
CA GLU A 109 -7.22 9.93 -17.96
C GLU A 109 -7.25 8.57 -18.69
N GLU A 110 -6.13 8.16 -19.29
CA GLU A 110 -6.05 6.88 -20.01
C GLU A 110 -6.10 5.66 -19.08
N ALA A 111 -5.86 5.86 -17.78
CA ALA A 111 -5.79 4.81 -16.76
C ALA A 111 -5.01 3.55 -17.22
N PRO A 112 -3.77 3.70 -17.74
CA PRO A 112 -3.04 2.63 -18.41
C PRO A 112 -2.64 1.48 -17.48
N LEU A 113 -2.75 1.67 -16.16
CA LEU A 113 -2.41 0.69 -15.14
C LEU A 113 -3.64 0.04 -14.48
N VAL A 114 -4.86 0.33 -14.96
CA VAL A 114 -6.12 -0.10 -14.34
C VAL A 114 -6.23 -1.61 -14.09
N SER A 115 -5.63 -2.44 -14.94
CA SER A 115 -5.62 -3.89 -14.75
C SER A 115 -4.79 -4.31 -13.53
N TYR A 116 -3.69 -3.60 -13.25
CA TYR A 116 -2.86 -3.85 -12.06
C TYR A 116 -3.54 -3.31 -10.80
N ASP A 117 -4.23 -2.17 -10.91
CA ASP A 117 -5.05 -1.63 -9.82
C ASP A 117 -6.18 -2.59 -9.46
N SER A 118 -6.87 -3.13 -10.48
CA SER A 118 -7.94 -4.11 -10.28
C SER A 118 -7.42 -5.38 -9.59
N TYR A 119 -6.26 -5.90 -10.01
CA TYR A 119 -5.64 -7.04 -9.34
C TYR A 119 -5.31 -6.73 -7.87
N TYR A 120 -4.83 -5.52 -7.55
CA TYR A 120 -4.60 -5.11 -6.17
C TYR A 120 -5.89 -5.19 -5.34
N PHE A 121 -6.97 -4.56 -5.80
CA PHE A 121 -8.24 -4.53 -5.06
C PHE A 121 -8.91 -5.92 -4.96
N GLU A 122 -8.74 -6.78 -5.96
CA GLU A 122 -9.20 -8.17 -5.91
C GLU A 122 -8.45 -9.01 -4.85
N HIS A 123 -7.22 -8.62 -4.50
CA HIS A 123 -6.33 -9.32 -3.58
C HIS A 123 -5.98 -8.51 -2.32
N GLU A 124 -6.69 -7.42 -2.06
CA GLU A 124 -6.40 -6.47 -0.97
C GLU A 124 -6.47 -7.13 0.41
N GLU A 125 -7.39 -8.09 0.58
CA GLU A 125 -7.53 -8.84 1.83
C GLU A 125 -6.22 -9.52 2.25
N GLU A 126 -5.39 -10.00 1.32
CA GLU A 126 -4.09 -10.62 1.64
C GLU A 126 -3.09 -9.61 2.24
N LEU A 127 -3.16 -8.35 1.79
CA LEU A 127 -2.35 -7.26 2.32
C LEU A 127 -2.91 -6.79 3.67
N ILE A 128 -4.23 -6.67 3.80
CA ILE A 128 -4.90 -6.30 5.05
C ILE A 128 -4.57 -7.31 6.15
N ASP A 129 -4.67 -8.61 5.87
CA ASP A 129 -4.31 -9.68 6.82
C ASP A 129 -2.86 -9.53 7.33
N LEU A 130 -1.94 -9.16 6.44
CA LEU A 130 -0.55 -8.92 6.79
C LEU A 130 -0.37 -7.67 7.66
N LEU A 131 -1.07 -6.58 7.34
CA LEU A 131 -1.05 -5.36 8.14
C LEU A 131 -1.70 -5.56 9.51
N GLU A 132 -2.80 -6.31 9.59
CA GLU A 132 -3.45 -6.66 10.85
C GLU A 132 -2.54 -7.51 11.73
N ALA A 133 -1.85 -8.50 11.15
CA ALA A 133 -0.88 -9.32 11.85
C ALA A 133 0.30 -8.49 12.39
N TYR A 134 0.78 -7.53 11.59
CA TYR A 134 1.82 -6.61 12.02
C TYR A 134 1.35 -5.67 13.13
N ALA A 135 0.17 -5.05 12.98
CA ALA A 135 -0.43 -4.18 13.97
C ALA A 135 -0.61 -4.92 15.32
N ALA A 136 -1.06 -6.18 15.28
CA ALA A 136 -1.20 -7.00 16.47
C ALA A 136 0.12 -7.26 17.21
N ALA A 137 1.25 -7.20 16.49
CA ALA A 137 2.61 -7.40 17.02
C ALA A 137 3.29 -6.12 17.54
N LEU A 138 2.73 -4.94 17.29
CA LEU A 138 3.14 -3.65 17.88
C LEU A 138 2.68 -3.51 19.34
#